data_AF-A0A7I4YV99-F1
#
_entry.id   AF-A0A7I4YV99-F1
#
_cell.length_a   1.000
_cell.length_b   1.000
_cell.length_c   1.000
_cell.angle_alpha   90.00
_cell.angle_beta   90.00
_cell.angle_gamma   90.00
#
_symmetry.space_group_name_H-M   'P 1'
#
loop_
_entity.id
_entity.type
_entity.pdbx_description
1 polymer ?
#
loop_
_entity_poly.entity_id
_entity_poly.type
_entity_poly.pdbx_seq_one_letter_code
_entity_poly.pdbx_strand_id
1 'polypeptide(L)'
;MLYGNECWPVSKSHERQLYSVEMRMLRRACGWTRLDRIRNEDVRTVMQIAPAQLKMREQRSRWLGHVLRRPQSHPIRKAMEFEGQASDHGKPQRRYGGT
;
A
#
# COMPACT_ATOMS: atom_id res chain seq x y z
N MET A 1 -4.85 -8.27 8.96
CA MET A 1 -3.78 -7.58 8.19
C MET A 1 -4.02 -6.08 7.93
N LEU A 2 -5.17 -5.49 8.31
CA LEU A 2 -5.43 -4.06 8.04
C LEU A 2 -5.04 -3.11 9.19
N TYR A 3 -4.96 -3.59 10.43
CA TYR A 3 -4.74 -2.78 11.65
C TYR A 3 -3.37 -2.05 11.72
N GLY A 4 -2.45 -2.30 10.77
CA GLY A 4 -1.13 -1.64 10.75
C GLY A 4 -0.91 -0.71 9.56
N ASN A 5 -1.85 -0.58 8.62
CA ASN A 5 -1.62 0.14 7.36
C ASN A 5 -1.63 1.68 7.48
N GLU A 6 -1.96 2.21 8.66
CA GLU A 6 -2.11 3.64 8.92
C GLU A 6 -0.78 4.39 8.92
N CYS A 7 0.33 3.71 9.26
CA CYS A 7 1.65 4.34 9.45
C CYS A 7 2.75 3.86 8.50
N TRP A 8 2.51 2.88 7.62
CA TRP A 8 3.53 2.40 6.68
C TRP A 8 3.43 3.05 5.30
N PRO A 9 4.56 3.32 4.61
CA PRO A 9 4.54 3.54 3.17
C PRO A 9 4.15 2.22 2.49
N VAL A 10 2.85 2.04 2.24
CA VAL A 10 2.34 0.90 1.47
C VAL A 10 2.84 1.03 0.04
N SER A 11 3.92 0.31 -0.28
CA SER A 11 4.42 0.19 -1.64
C SER A 11 3.42 -0.52 -2.56
N LYS A 12 3.55 -0.29 -3.88
CA LYS A 12 2.80 -1.02 -4.91
C LYS A 12 2.98 -2.55 -4.83
N SER A 13 4.03 -3.03 -4.16
CA SER A 13 4.24 -4.46 -3.94
C SER A 13 3.24 -5.02 -2.93
N HIS A 14 3.06 -4.33 -1.79
CA HIS A 14 2.10 -4.71 -0.76
C HIS A 14 0.66 -4.70 -1.29
N GLU A 15 0.29 -3.71 -2.11
CA GLU A 15 -1.03 -3.66 -2.75
C GLU A 15 -1.27 -4.86 -3.68
N ARG A 16 -0.25 -5.27 -4.45
CA ARG A 16 -0.30 -6.46 -5.31
C ARG A 16 -0.40 -7.77 -4.52
N GLN A 17 0.34 -7.89 -3.43
CA GLN A 17 0.26 -9.05 -2.55
C GLN A 17 -1.14 -9.18 -1.93
N LEU A 18 -1.69 -8.09 -1.41
CA LEU A 18 -3.03 -8.07 -0.83
C LEU A 18 -4.11 -8.41 -1.87
N TYR A 19 -3.99 -7.88 -3.08
CA TYR A 19 -4.85 -8.27 -4.20
C TYR A 19 -4.81 -9.79 -4.48
N SER A 20 -3.61 -10.36 -4.53
CA SER A 20 -3.44 -11.79 -4.80
C SER A 20 -4.04 -12.66 -3.70
N VAL A 21 -3.84 -12.28 -2.44
CA VAL A 21 -4.41 -12.97 -1.27
C VAL A 21 -5.94 -12.87 -1.28
N GLU A 22 -6.49 -11.67 -1.50
CA GLU A 22 -7.93 -11.44 -1.61
C GLU A 22 -8.55 -12.32 -2.70
N MET A 23 -8.03 -12.28 -3.93
CA MET A 23 -8.56 -13.09 -5.03
C MET A 23 -8.47 -14.59 -4.75
N ARG A 24 -7.39 -15.05 -4.11
CA ARG A 24 -7.26 -16.45 -3.70
C ARG A 24 -8.31 -16.84 -2.68
N MET A 25 -8.57 -15.98 -1.69
CA MET A 25 -9.60 -16.21 -0.66
C MET A 25 -10.99 -16.23 -1.27
N LEU A 26 -11.34 -15.26 -2.13
CA LEU A 26 -12.66 -15.20 -2.78
C LEU A 26 -12.92 -16.43 -3.65
N ARG A 27 -11.95 -16.81 -4.50
CA ARG A 27 -12.08 -18.01 -5.33
C ARG A 27 -12.24 -19.27 -4.49
N ARG A 28 -11.44 -19.41 -3.43
CA ARG A 28 -11.53 -20.56 -2.54
C ARG A 28 -12.88 -20.63 -1.82
N ALA A 29 -13.45 -19.50 -1.42
CA ALA A 29 -14.77 -19.43 -0.79
C ALA A 29 -15.90 -19.88 -1.73
N CYS A 30 -15.79 -19.59 -3.03
CA CYS A 30 -16.75 -20.03 -4.06
C CYS A 30 -16.44 -21.42 -4.65
N GLY A 31 -15.36 -22.08 -4.22
CA GLY A 31 -14.90 -23.35 -4.82
C GLY A 31 -14.32 -23.22 -6.23
N TRP A 32 -14.03 -22.00 -6.69
CA TRP A 32 -13.47 -21.77 -8.02
C TRP A 32 -11.98 -22.07 -8.10
N THR A 33 -11.64 -22.85 -9.09
CA THR A 33 -10.29 -23.27 -9.43
C THR A 33 -9.73 -22.43 -10.59
N ARG A 34 -8.48 -22.71 -10.99
CA ARG A 34 -7.90 -22.09 -12.19
C ARG A 34 -8.52 -22.61 -13.48
N LEU A 35 -9.18 -23.77 -13.46
CA LEU A 35 -9.79 -24.39 -14.65
C LEU A 35 -11.04 -23.65 -15.10
N ASP A 36 -11.75 -23.02 -14.15
CA ASP A 36 -12.99 -22.29 -14.44
C ASP A 36 -12.76 -21.02 -15.26
N ARG A 37 -11.50 -20.54 -15.35
CA ARG A 37 -11.08 -19.37 -16.15
C ARG A 37 -11.93 -18.09 -15.93
N ILE A 38 -12.64 -18.02 -14.81
CA ILE A 38 -13.45 -16.87 -14.39
C ILE A 38 -12.53 -15.65 -14.22
N ARG A 39 -12.94 -14.47 -14.68
CA ARG A 39 -12.11 -13.27 -14.52
C ARG A 39 -12.18 -12.74 -13.08
N ASN A 40 -11.12 -12.07 -12.63
CA ASN A 40 -11.09 -11.51 -11.27
C ASN A 40 -12.17 -10.43 -11.05
N GLU A 41 -12.60 -9.74 -12.11
CA GLU A 41 -13.73 -8.81 -12.08
C GLU A 41 -15.05 -9.53 -11.79
N ASP A 42 -15.33 -10.63 -12.48
CA ASP A 42 -16.54 -11.45 -12.27
C ASP A 42 -16.59 -12.02 -10.86
N VAL A 43 -15.44 -12.50 -10.33
CA VAL A 43 -15.34 -13.00 -8.95
C VAL A 43 -15.82 -11.95 -7.95
N ARG A 44 -15.47 -10.68 -8.16
CA ARG A 44 -15.86 -9.58 -7.28
C ARG A 44 -17.31 -9.18 -7.48
N THR A 45 -17.81 -9.15 -8.71
CA THR A 45 -19.20 -8.84 -9.03
C THR A 45 -20.15 -9.84 -8.37
N VAL A 46 -19.84 -11.13 -8.45
CA VAL A 46 -20.65 -12.19 -7.82
C VAL A 46 -20.62 -12.09 -6.30
N MET A 47 -19.44 -11.86 -5.73
CA MET A 47 -19.30 -11.74 -4.27
C MET A 47 -19.78 -10.40 -3.70
N GLN A 48 -20.01 -9.38 -4.56
CA GLN A 48 -20.33 -8.00 -4.18
C GLN A 48 -19.36 -7.38 -3.16
N ILE A 49 -18.09 -7.82 -3.18
CA ILE A 49 -17.07 -7.36 -2.23
C ILE A 49 -16.32 -6.16 -2.80
N ALA A 50 -16.29 -5.08 -2.01
CA ALA A 50 -15.47 -3.91 -2.30
C ALA A 50 -13.97 -4.29 -2.24
N PRO A 51 -13.16 -3.88 -3.23
CA PRO A 51 -11.72 -4.15 -3.24
C PRO A 51 -11.02 -3.70 -1.96
N ALA A 52 -10.22 -4.57 -1.36
CA ALA A 52 -9.40 -4.25 -0.18
C ALA A 52 -8.52 -2.99 -0.38
N GLN A 53 -8.08 -2.72 -1.62
CA GLN A 53 -7.34 -1.51 -1.97
C GLN A 53 -8.12 -0.21 -1.73
N LEU A 54 -9.43 -0.21 -1.96
CA LEU A 54 -10.27 0.96 -1.67
C LEU A 54 -10.29 1.23 -0.16
N LYS A 55 -10.41 0.18 0.65
CA LYS A 55 -10.38 0.32 2.10
C LYS A 55 -9.05 0.84 2.60
N MET A 56 -7.94 0.38 2.04
CA MET A 56 -6.61 0.90 2.34
C MET A 56 -6.46 2.37 1.97
N ARG A 57 -6.94 2.77 0.79
CA ARG A 57 -6.93 4.16 0.35
C ARG A 57 -7.76 5.04 1.29
N GLU A 58 -8.94 4.57 1.69
CA GLU A 58 -9.80 5.26 2.65
C GLU A 58 -9.09 5.47 4.00
N GLN A 59 -8.47 4.43 4.56
CA GLN A 59 -7.73 4.55 5.82
C GLN A 59 -6.55 5.52 5.71
N ARG A 60 -5.83 5.49 4.58
CA ARG A 60 -4.73 6.43 4.32
C ARG A 60 -5.23 7.87 4.27
N SER A 61 -6.35 8.12 3.61
CA SER A 61 -6.98 9.45 3.59
C SER A 61 -7.45 9.89 4.98
N ARG A 62 -8.02 8.98 5.78
CA ARG A 62 -8.43 9.27 7.16
C ARG A 62 -7.24 9.64 8.04
N TRP A 63 -6.14 8.88 7.93
CA TRP A 63 -4.89 9.16 8.64
C TRP A 63 -4.28 10.49 8.20
N LEU A 64 -4.21 10.75 6.89
CA LEU A 64 -3.72 12.03 6.36
C LEU A 64 -4.58 13.20 6.88
N GLY A 65 -5.90 13.08 6.81
CA GLY A 65 -6.81 14.08 7.38
C GLY A 65 -6.65 14.25 8.89
N HIS A 66 -6.35 13.18 9.62
CA HIS A 66 -6.00 13.26 11.04
C HIS A 66 -4.71 14.07 11.26
N VAL A 67 -3.65 13.79 10.51
CA VAL A 67 -2.36 14.50 10.59
C VAL A 67 -2.53 15.98 10.22
N LEU A 68 -3.26 16.29 9.15
CA LEU A 68 -3.50 17.66 8.69
C LEU A 68 -4.36 18.50 9.66
N ARG A 69 -5.16 17.88 10.52
CA ARG A 69 -5.89 18.57 11.60
C ARG A 69 -5.02 18.90 12.82
N ARG A 70 -3.82 18.30 12.95
CA ARG A 70 -2.90 18.61 14.05
C ARG A 70 -2.25 19.98 13.83
N PRO A 71 -1.85 20.70 14.89
CA PRO A 71 -1.13 21.96 14.75
C PRO A 71 0.21 21.73 14.04
N GLN A 72 0.69 22.75 13.33
CA GLN A 72 1.94 22.65 12.55
C GLN A 72 3.20 22.48 13.42
N SER A 73 3.09 22.77 14.72
CA SER A 73 4.14 22.44 15.71
C SER A 73 4.26 20.94 15.99
N HIS A 74 3.22 20.14 15.68
CA HIS A 74 3.15 18.72 16.02
C HIS A 74 4.19 17.90 15.24
N PRO A 75 4.96 17.03 15.91
CA PRO A 75 6.11 16.33 15.30
C PRO A 75 5.74 15.52 14.07
N ILE A 76 4.60 14.80 14.08
CA ILE A 76 4.14 14.00 12.93
C ILE A 76 3.84 14.88 11.71
N ARG A 77 3.29 16.08 11.91
CA ARG A 77 2.97 17.01 10.81
C ARG A 77 4.24 17.63 10.24
N LYS A 78 5.17 18.05 11.11
CA LYS A 78 6.51 18.50 10.70
C LYS A 78 7.27 17.44 9.92
N ALA A 79 7.26 16.19 10.38
CA ALA A 79 7.93 15.09 9.71
C ALA A 79 7.32 14.79 8.32
N MET A 80 6.01 14.98 8.15
CA MET A 80 5.34 14.83 6.86
C MET A 80 5.68 15.96 5.88
N GLU A 81 5.77 17.20 6.37
CA GLU A 81 6.09 18.40 5.57
C GLU A 81 7.61 18.54 5.32
N PHE A 82 8.44 17.73 5.97
CA PHE A 82 9.88 17.78 5.83
C PHE A 82 10.32 17.25 4.45
N GLU A 83 10.64 18.16 3.54
CA GLU A 83 11.44 17.83 2.36
C GLU A 83 12.89 17.65 2.79
N GLY A 84 13.28 16.40 3.02
CA GLY A 84 14.67 16.08 3.35
C GLY A 84 15.59 16.48 2.21
N GLN A 85 16.59 17.32 2.50
CA GLN A 85 17.76 17.44 1.64
C GLN A 85 18.39 16.05 1.54
N ALA A 86 18.47 15.50 0.33
CA ALA A 86 19.19 14.26 0.09
C ALA A 86 20.64 14.43 0.55
N SER A 87 20.97 13.87 1.70
CA SER A 87 22.32 13.97 2.27
C SER A 87 23.22 12.98 1.54
N ASP A 88 24.38 13.46 1.09
CA ASP A 88 25.40 12.64 0.42
C ASP A 88 26.08 11.60 1.33
N HIS A 89 25.72 11.61 2.61
CA HIS A 89 26.30 10.76 3.62
C HIS A 89 25.79 9.33 3.50
N GLY A 90 26.52 8.53 2.73
CA GLY A 90 26.29 7.09 2.57
C GLY A 90 26.39 6.57 1.14
N LYS A 91 26.56 7.44 0.12
CA LYS A 91 26.79 6.96 -1.24
C LYS A 91 28.18 6.30 -1.29
N PRO A 92 28.30 5.02 -1.69
CA PRO A 92 29.61 4.43 -1.92
C PRO A 92 30.33 5.25 -2.98
N GLN A 93 31.54 5.70 -2.69
CA GLN A 93 32.32 6.48 -3.65
C GLN A 93 32.56 5.62 -4.89
N ARG A 94 32.05 6.06 -6.04
CA ARG A 94 32.27 5.39 -7.32
C ARG A 94 33.75 5.45 -7.66
N ARG A 95 34.48 4.36 -7.41
CA ARG A 95 35.82 4.15 -7.96
C ARG A 95 35.66 3.75 -9.43
N TYR A 96 35.80 4.71 -10.32
CA TYR A 96 36.12 4.44 -11.72
C TYR A 96 37.60 4.78 -11.95
N GLY A 97 38.29 3.84 -12.61
CA GLY A 97 39.71 3.89 -12.98
C GLY A 97 40.29 2.48 -12.73
N GLY A 98 40.57 1.65 -13.74
CA GLY A 98 40.97 1.92 -15.12
C GLY A 98 42.45 1.58 -15.27
N THR A 99 42.73 0.68 -16.23
CA THR A 99 44.03 0.12 -16.69
C THR A 99 44.78 -0.80 -15.75
#